data_AF-A0A350I1I2-F1
#
_entry.id   AF-A0A350I1I2-F1
#
_cell.length_a   1.000
_cell.length_b   1.000
_cell.length_c   1.000
_cell.angle_alpha   90.00
_cell.angle_beta   90.00
_cell.angle_gamma   90.00
#
_symmetry.space_group_name_H-M   'P 1'
#
loop_
_entity.id
_entity.type
_entity.pdbx_description
1 polymer ?
#
loop_
_entity_poly.entity_id
_entity_poly.type
_entity_poly.pdbx_seq_one_letter_code
_entity_poly.pdbx_strand_id
1 'polypeptide(L)'
;MQILVFSLTGAVSGVISGLFGVGGGIIIVPALTYFLNLPIKTAIGSSLAIIIPTALMGASKHFHQGNIDWKVVISVAPMAVAGGYAGAWLTQHIEPAYIRKGFAALMIYVGIQQFFK
;
A
#
# COMPACT_ATOMS: atom_id res chain seq x y z
N MET A 1 -2.60 -7.42 -24.29
CA MET A 1 -3.21 -6.13 -23.87
C MET A 1 -3.15 -5.93 -22.34
N GLN A 2 -3.60 -6.88 -21.52
CA GLN A 2 -3.64 -6.71 -20.05
C GLN A 2 -2.27 -6.46 -19.39
N ILE A 3 -1.20 -7.15 -19.82
CA ILE A 3 0.16 -6.94 -19.28
C ILE A 3 0.63 -5.50 -19.46
N LEU A 4 0.32 -4.88 -20.60
CA LEU A 4 0.65 -3.48 -20.87
C LEU A 4 -0.05 -2.55 -19.88
N VAL A 5 -1.34 -2.81 -19.59
CA VAL A 5 -2.13 -2.04 -18.63
C VAL A 5 -1.57 -2.17 -17.23
N PHE A 6 -1.23 -3.39 -16.77
CA PHE A 6 -0.61 -3.61 -15.47
C PHE A 6 0.71 -2.84 -15.31
N SER A 7 1.60 -2.90 -16.32
CA SER A 7 2.88 -2.20 -16.28
C SER A 7 2.71 -0.68 -16.27
N LEU A 8 1.78 -0.14 -17.07
CA LEU A 8 1.52 1.30 -17.12
C LEU A 8 0.93 1.81 -15.79
N THR A 9 -0.07 1.10 -15.26
CA THR A 9 -0.69 1.43 -13.98
C THR A 9 0.33 1.35 -12.83
N GLY A 10 1.18 0.32 -12.81
CA GLY A 10 2.26 0.18 -11.84
C GLY A 10 3.28 1.32 -11.92
N ALA A 11 3.72 1.69 -13.12
CA ALA A 11 4.67 2.77 -13.32
C ALA A 11 4.12 4.14 -12.87
N VAL A 12 2.91 4.50 -13.32
CA VAL A 12 2.28 5.78 -12.98
C VAL A 12 2.00 5.86 -11.48
N SER A 13 1.41 4.81 -10.90
CA SER A 13 1.12 4.78 -9.47
C SER A 13 2.39 4.82 -8.62
N GLY A 14 3.48 4.17 -9.05
CA GLY A 14 4.78 4.23 -8.38
C GLY A 14 5.37 5.63 -8.34
N VAL A 15 5.35 6.35 -9.47
CA VAL A 15 5.84 7.74 -9.54
C VAL A 15 5.03 8.65 -8.62
N ILE A 16 3.69 8.59 -8.71
CA ILE A 16 2.82 9.45 -7.89
C ILE A 16 3.02 9.11 -6.41
N SER A 17 3.05 7.83 -6.05
CA SER A 17 3.21 7.41 -4.65
C SER A 17 4.57 7.80 -4.08
N GLY A 18 5.62 7.81 -4.91
CA GLY A 18 6.94 8.31 -4.53
C GLY A 18 6.97 9.82 -4.33
N LEU A 19 6.24 10.59 -5.15
CA LEU A 19 6.16 12.05 -5.03
C LEU A 19 5.39 12.51 -3.78
N PHE A 20 4.25 11.88 -3.51
CA PHE A 20 3.39 12.26 -2.39
C PHE A 20 3.76 11.57 -1.07
N GLY A 21 4.64 10.57 -1.10
CA GLY A 21 5.12 9.85 0.09
C GLY A 21 4.04 9.03 0.82
N VAL A 22 2.87 8.82 0.22
CA VAL A 22 1.70 8.23 0.90
C VAL A 22 1.64 6.69 0.83
N GLY A 23 2.59 6.06 0.13
CA GLY A 23 2.59 4.63 -0.13
C GLY A 23 1.57 4.23 -1.19
N GLY A 24 1.96 3.29 -2.06
CA GLY A 24 1.25 2.88 -3.29
C GLY A 24 -0.26 2.62 -3.17
N GLY A 25 -0.72 2.20 -1.99
CA GLY A 25 -2.07 1.63 -1.79
C GLY A 25 -3.21 2.57 -2.15
N ILE A 26 -3.05 3.88 -1.98
CA ILE A 26 -4.10 4.87 -2.26
C ILE A 26 -4.46 4.93 -3.73
N ILE A 27 -3.47 4.71 -4.60
CA ILE A 27 -3.62 4.81 -6.04
C ILE A 27 -3.76 3.43 -6.66
N ILE A 28 -2.94 2.47 -6.22
CA ILE A 28 -2.89 1.12 -6.78
C ILE A 28 -4.18 0.36 -6.49
N VAL A 29 -4.73 0.41 -5.27
CA VAL A 29 -5.90 -0.40 -4.92
C VAL A 29 -7.14 0.04 -5.72
N PRO A 30 -7.52 1.34 -5.77
CA PRO A 30 -8.62 1.77 -6.64
C PRO A 30 -8.32 1.45 -8.10
N ALA A 31 -7.08 1.58 -8.56
CA ALA A 31 -6.77 1.31 -9.94
C ALA A 31 -7.00 -0.17 -10.31
N LEU A 32 -6.54 -1.09 -9.46
CA LEU A 32 -6.74 -2.53 -9.62
C LEU A 32 -8.22 -2.93 -9.49
N THR A 33 -8.97 -2.31 -8.58
CA THR A 33 -10.39 -2.63 -8.39
C THR A 33 -11.27 -2.05 -9.51
N TYR A 34 -11.07 -0.80 -9.91
CA TYR A 34 -11.96 -0.12 -10.87
C TYR A 34 -11.55 -0.31 -12.33
N PHE A 35 -10.26 -0.22 -12.67
CA PHE A 35 -9.83 -0.38 -14.08
C PHE A 35 -9.67 -1.84 -14.47
N LEU A 36 -9.33 -2.71 -13.52
CA LEU A 36 -9.06 -4.12 -13.78
C LEU A 36 -10.12 -5.08 -13.20
N ASN A 37 -11.18 -4.55 -12.59
CA ASN A 37 -12.28 -5.32 -12.02
C ASN A 37 -11.84 -6.46 -11.08
N LEU A 38 -10.70 -6.28 -10.39
CA LEU A 38 -10.23 -7.28 -9.44
C LEU A 38 -11.05 -7.24 -8.14
N PRO A 39 -11.33 -8.40 -7.52
CA PRO A 39 -11.91 -8.44 -6.19
C PRO A 39 -11.08 -7.62 -5.20
N ILE A 40 -11.75 -6.85 -4.34
CA ILE A 40 -11.08 -5.90 -3.42
C ILE A 40 -10.00 -6.56 -2.55
N LYS A 41 -10.24 -7.80 -2.09
CA LYS A 41 -9.26 -8.56 -1.30
C LYS A 41 -7.98 -8.83 -2.10
N THR A 42 -8.13 -9.22 -3.37
CA THR A 42 -7.01 -9.46 -4.29
C THR A 42 -6.30 -8.17 -4.62
N ALA A 43 -7.03 -7.08 -4.90
CA ALA A 43 -6.45 -5.78 -5.19
C ALA A 43 -5.59 -5.24 -4.04
N ILE A 44 -6.07 -5.35 -2.80
CA ILE A 44 -5.32 -4.96 -1.60
C ILE A 44 -4.04 -5.82 -1.47
N GLY A 45 -4.16 -7.14 -1.57
CA GLY A 45 -3.01 -8.06 -1.48
C GLY A 45 -1.96 -7.81 -2.56
N SER A 46 -2.39 -7.63 -3.82
CA SER A 46 -1.49 -7.30 -4.92
C SER A 46 -0.81 -5.95 -4.73
N SER A 47 -1.51 -4.94 -4.19
CA SER A 47 -0.90 -3.63 -3.91
C SER A 47 0.24 -3.72 -2.89
N LEU A 48 0.08 -4.56 -1.86
CA LEU A 48 1.13 -4.82 -0.86
C LEU A 48 2.37 -5.43 -1.50
N ALA A 49 2.19 -6.40 -2.41
CA ALA A 49 3.30 -7.00 -3.15
C ALA A 49 4.02 -5.98 -4.03
N ILE A 50 3.29 -5.08 -4.68
CA ILE A 50 3.86 -4.00 -5.52
C ILE A 50 4.69 -3.01 -4.68
N ILE A 51 4.33 -2.79 -3.40
CA ILE A 51 5.06 -1.87 -2.51
C ILE A 51 6.42 -2.44 -2.09
N ILE A 52 6.59 -3.76 -1.99
CA ILE A 52 7.85 -4.40 -1.54
C ILE A 52 9.11 -3.85 -2.23
N PRO A 53 9.23 -3.85 -3.58
CA PRO A 53 10.42 -3.34 -4.24
C PRO A 53 10.67 -1.85 -3.96
N THR A 54 9.62 -1.03 -3.90
CA THR A 54 9.74 0.40 -3.59
C THR A 54 10.21 0.63 -2.16
N ALA A 55 9.70 -0.15 -1.20
CA ALA A 55 10.10 -0.09 0.19
C ALA A 55 11.55 -0.55 0.38
N LEU A 56 11.98 -1.61 -0.32
CA LEU A 56 13.36 -2.08 -0.30
C LEU A 56 14.33 -1.04 -0.87
N MET A 57 13.99 -0.41 -1.99
CA MET A 57 14.80 0.67 -2.56
C MET A 57 14.89 1.87 -1.61
N GLY A 58 13.77 2.30 -1.03
CA GLY A 58 13.73 3.38 -0.05
C GLY A 58 14.58 3.07 1.19
N ALA A 59 14.39 1.90 1.78
CA ALA A 59 15.16 1.44 2.93
C ALA A 59 16.66 1.34 2.62
N SER A 60 17.03 0.79 1.46
CA SER A 60 18.43 0.72 1.02
C SER A 60 19.05 2.10 0.89
N LYS A 61 18.34 3.07 0.28
CA LYS A 61 18.84 4.45 0.17
C LYS A 61 19.06 5.09 1.55
N HIS A 62 18.09 4.96 2.47
CA HIS A 62 18.23 5.48 3.83
C HIS A 62 19.35 4.80 4.62
N PHE A 63 19.57 3.50 4.39
CA PHE A 63 20.68 2.75 4.99
C PHE A 63 22.03 3.30 4.54
N HIS A 64 22.23 3.49 3.23
CA HIS A 64 23.48 4.05 2.69
C HIS A 64 23.73 5.50 3.14
N GLN A 65 22.67 6.26 3.43
CA GLN A 65 22.77 7.64 3.93
C GLN A 65 22.98 7.73 5.45
N GLY A 66 23.00 6.60 6.18
CA GLY A 66 23.13 6.61 7.65
C GLY A 66 21.91 7.16 8.39
N ASN A 67 20.76 7.28 7.71
CA ASN A 67 19.54 7.92 8.22
C ASN A 67 18.60 6.93 8.95
N ILE A 68 19.09 5.75 9.33
CA ILE A 68 18.27 4.71 9.98
C ILE A 68 18.46 4.77 11.49
N ASP A 69 17.38 5.10 12.19
CA ASP A 69 17.29 4.89 13.63
C ASP A 69 16.90 3.43 13.94
N TRP A 70 17.90 2.64 14.32
CA TRP A 70 17.72 1.22 14.65
C TRP A 70 16.83 0.98 15.86
N LYS A 71 16.72 1.93 16.81
CA LYS A 71 15.81 1.80 17.95
C LYS A 71 14.36 1.83 17.49
N VAL A 72 14.05 2.72 16.56
CA VAL A 72 12.72 2.80 15.94
C VAL A 72 12.44 1.53 15.13
N VAL A 73 13.40 1.07 14.32
CA VAL A 73 13.22 -0.16 13.51
C VAL A 73 12.90 -1.36 14.40
N ILE A 74 13.66 -1.60 15.47
CA ILE A 74 13.47 -2.75 16.35
C ILE A 74 12.16 -2.66 17.13
N SER A 75 11.73 -1.44 17.49
CA SER A 75 10.46 -1.24 18.22
C SER A 75 9.24 -1.41 17.32
N VAL A 76 9.32 -0.94 16.07
CA VAL A 76 8.18 -0.85 15.15
C VAL A 76 8.06 -2.06 14.23
N ALA A 77 9.17 -2.61 13.73
CA ALA A 77 9.14 -3.69 12.74
C ALA A 77 8.38 -4.95 13.24
N PRO A 78 8.58 -5.45 14.48
CA PRO A 78 7.83 -6.60 14.97
C PRO A 78 6.32 -6.33 15.04
N MET A 79 5.94 -5.12 15.47
CA MET A 79 4.53 -4.70 15.52
C MET A 79 3.93 -4.61 14.10
N ALA A 80 4.68 -4.08 13.14
CA ALA A 80 4.24 -4.01 11.75
C ALA A 80 4.05 -5.40 11.13
N VAL A 81 4.96 -6.34 11.39
CA VAL A 81 4.86 -7.73 10.92
C VAL A 81 3.66 -8.43 11.57
N ALA A 82 3.53 -8.34 12.90
CA ALA A 82 2.42 -8.94 13.62
C ALA A 82 1.07 -8.36 13.19
N GLY A 83 0.98 -7.03 13.07
CA GLY A 83 -0.22 -6.33 12.60
C GLY A 83 -0.57 -6.68 11.16
N GLY A 84 0.43 -6.79 10.27
CA GLY A 84 0.24 -7.22 8.89
C GLY A 84 -0.31 -8.65 8.79
N TYR A 85 0.24 -9.58 9.57
CA TYR A 85 -0.22 -10.96 9.60
C TYR A 85 -1.63 -11.08 10.20
N ALA A 86 -1.88 -10.42 11.33
CA ALA A 86 -3.19 -10.38 11.96
C ALA A 86 -4.25 -9.75 11.03
N GLY A 87 -3.92 -8.66 10.34
CA GLY A 87 -4.78 -8.02 9.35
C GLY A 87 -5.09 -8.94 8.16
N ALA A 88 -4.08 -9.66 7.64
CA ALA A 88 -4.26 -10.62 6.56
C ALA A 88 -5.20 -11.77 6.98
N TRP A 89 -5.00 -12.31 8.19
CA TRP A 89 -5.87 -13.35 8.75
C TRP A 89 -7.30 -12.87 8.97
N LEU A 90 -7.49 -11.66 9.51
CA LEU A 90 -8.81 -11.08 9.74
C LEU A 90 -9.57 -10.84 8.42
N THR A 91 -8.86 -10.41 7.38
CA THR A 91 -9.42 -10.17 6.03
C THR A 91 -10.03 -11.44 5.42
N GLN A 92 -9.57 -12.64 5.80
CA GLN A 92 -10.14 -13.90 5.32
C GLN A 92 -11.56 -14.13 5.87
N HIS A 93 -11.85 -13.67 7.08
CA HIS A 93 -13.10 -13.91 7.80
C HIS A 93 -14.16 -12.82 7.59
N ILE A 94 -13.78 -11.66 7.06
CA ILE A 94 -14.69 -10.53 6.82
C ILE A 94 -15.24 -10.57 5.39
N GLU A 95 -16.54 -10.29 5.21
CA GLU A 95 -17.13 -10.20 3.87
C GLU A 95 -16.51 -9.06 3.05
N PRO A 96 -16.32 -9.23 1.72
CA PRO A 96 -15.71 -8.21 0.86
C PRO A 96 -16.41 -6.84 0.92
N ALA A 97 -17.71 -6.80 1.17
CA ALA A 97 -18.48 -5.56 1.24
C ALA A 97 -18.03 -4.65 2.41
N TYR A 98 -17.76 -5.23 3.59
CA TYR A 98 -17.28 -4.48 4.75
C TYR A 98 -15.85 -3.98 4.54
N ILE A 99 -14.99 -4.81 3.94
CA ILE A 99 -13.62 -4.41 3.59
C ILE A 99 -13.62 -3.25 2.61
N ARG A 100 -14.50 -3.29 1.60
CA ARG A 100 -14.65 -2.19 0.63
C ARG A 100 -15.11 -0.90 1.31
N LYS A 101 -16.10 -0.96 2.21
CA LYS A 101 -16.57 0.21 2.98
C LYS A 101 -15.48 0.77 3.88
N GLY A 102 -14.76 -0.09 4.60
CA GLY A 102 -13.64 0.31 5.46
C GLY A 102 -12.50 0.96 4.67
N PHE A 103 -12.13 0.37 3.53
CA PHE A 103 -11.13 0.95 2.63
C PHE A 103 -11.59 2.31 2.07
N ALA A 104 -12.85 2.44 1.66
CA ALA A 104 -13.39 3.72 1.21
C ALA A 104 -13.35 4.80 2.30
N ALA A 105 -13.72 4.47 3.54
CA ALA A 105 -13.61 5.38 4.67
C ALA A 105 -12.16 5.80 4.95
N LEU A 106 -11.22 4.85 4.90
CA LEU A 106 -9.78 5.12 5.02
C LEU A 106 -9.30 6.08 3.91
N MET A 107 -9.72 5.86 2.67
CA MET A 107 -9.36 6.73 1.54
C MET A 107 -9.88 8.15 1.71
N ILE A 108 -11.12 8.32 2.17
CA ILE A 108 -11.68 9.65 2.48
C ILE A 108 -10.84 10.32 3.58
N TYR A 109 -10.55 9.58 4.66
CA TYR A 109 -9.74 10.10 5.76
C TYR A 109 -8.34 10.55 5.30
N VAL A 110 -7.64 9.72 4.51
CA VAL A 110 -6.30 10.07 4.02
C VAL A 110 -6.37 11.23 3.02
N GLY A 111 -7.37 11.25 2.14
CA GLY A 111 -7.58 12.36 1.22
C GLY A 111 -7.79 13.69 1.95
N ILE A 112 -8.55 13.68 3.03
CA ILE A 112 -8.71 14.84 3.93
C ILE A 112 -7.36 15.21 4.55
N GLN A 113 -6.66 14.25 5.19
CA GLN A 113 -5.39 14.52 5.87
C GLN A 113 -4.35 15.15 4.93
N GLN A 114 -4.27 14.66 3.68
CA GLN A 114 -3.31 15.15 2.69
C GLN A 114 -3.63 16.59 2.24
N PHE A 115 -4.89 17.03 2.31
CA PHE A 115 -5.29 18.39 1.97
C PHE A 115 -4.92 19.41 3.07
N PHE A 116 -4.76 18.93 4.32
CA PHE A 116 -4.42 19.74 5.48
C PHE A 116 -2.93 19.67 5.88
N LYS A 117 -2.12 18.87 5.19
CA LYS A 117 -0.66 18.80 5.34
C LYS A 117 0.04 19.69 4.31
#